data_AF-A0A836TDH3-F1
#
_entry.id   AF-A0A836TDH3-F1
#
_cell.length_a   1.000
_cell.length_b   1.000
_cell.length_c   1.000
_cell.angle_alpha   90.00
_cell.angle_beta   90.00
_cell.angle_gamma   90.00
#
_symmetry.space_group_name_H-M   'P 1'
#
loop_
_entity.id
_entity.type
_entity.pdbx_description
1 polymer ?
#
loop_
_entity_poly.entity_id
_entity_poly.type
_entity_poly.pdbx_seq_one_letter_code
_entity_poly.pdbx_strand_id
1 'polypeptide(L)'
;MLASCDKPSSEQNLAAEKEQADVNTCLSSVYAQSKFPEKAEQIGIPEVTSTPYSRKISGQVKLKGADGTVVPYLYTCAVVNGVAVNTVVMPG
;
A
#
# COMPACT_ATOMS: atom_id res chain seq x y z
N MET A 1 -2.12 -39.40 15.12
CA MET A 1 -3.28 -38.52 15.38
C MET A 1 -2.94 -37.17 14.79
N LEU A 2 -3.74 -36.68 13.85
CA LEU A 2 -3.45 -35.50 13.02
C LEU A 2 -3.34 -34.24 13.88
N ALA A 3 -2.25 -33.50 13.64
CA ALA A 3 -2.02 -32.19 14.21
C ALA A 3 -3.12 -31.21 13.76
N SER A 4 -3.57 -30.41 14.72
CA SER A 4 -4.60 -29.39 14.62
C SER A 4 -4.45 -28.51 13.37
N CYS A 5 -5.51 -28.44 12.55
CA CYS A 5 -5.76 -27.25 11.73
C CYS A 5 -6.15 -26.12 12.67
N ASP A 6 -5.17 -25.42 13.23
CA ASP A 6 -5.36 -24.08 13.75
C ASP A 6 -5.89 -23.22 12.60
N LYS A 7 -7.18 -22.90 12.62
CA LYS A 7 -7.72 -21.80 11.83
C LYS A 7 -6.89 -20.57 12.20
N PRO A 8 -6.35 -19.80 11.24
CA PRO A 8 -5.79 -18.49 11.57
C PRO A 8 -6.89 -17.73 12.32
N SER A 9 -6.57 -17.32 13.55
CA SER A 9 -7.52 -16.65 14.44
C SER A 9 -8.07 -15.42 13.72
N SER A 10 -9.38 -15.17 13.79
CA SER A 10 -10.08 -14.09 13.07
C SER A 10 -9.41 -12.72 13.23
N GLU A 11 -8.70 -12.51 14.34
CA GLU A 11 -7.92 -11.29 14.64
C GLU A 11 -6.69 -11.11 13.73
N GLN A 12 -6.02 -12.18 13.30
CA GLN A 12 -4.91 -12.10 12.33
C GLN A 12 -5.42 -11.72 10.94
N ASN A 13 -6.62 -12.21 10.57
CA ASN A 13 -7.26 -11.82 9.32
C ASN A 13 -7.68 -10.34 9.36
N LEU A 14 -8.22 -9.89 10.49
CA LEU A 14 -8.64 -8.49 10.66
C LEU A 14 -7.48 -7.50 10.58
N ALA A 15 -6.30 -7.87 11.10
CA ALA A 15 -5.10 -7.05 10.99
C ALA A 15 -4.62 -6.92 9.53
N ALA A 16 -4.57 -8.03 8.80
CA ALA A 16 -4.17 -8.07 7.40
C ALA A 16 -5.15 -7.33 6.49
N GLU A 17 -6.47 -7.47 6.71
CA GLU A 17 -7.50 -6.73 5.97
C GLU A 17 -7.37 -5.22 6.20
N LYS A 18 -7.08 -4.80 7.43
CA LYS A 18 -6.88 -3.40 7.77
C LYS A 18 -5.61 -2.83 7.13
N GLU A 19 -4.50 -3.57 7.17
CA GLU A 19 -3.27 -3.18 6.49
C GLU A 19 -3.47 -3.07 4.98
N GLN A 20 -4.16 -4.04 4.35
CA GLN A 20 -4.46 -3.99 2.92
C GLN A 20 -5.35 -2.80 2.57
N ALA A 21 -6.32 -2.45 3.43
CA ALA A 21 -7.15 -1.27 3.25
C ALA A 21 -6.32 0.03 3.31
N ASP A 22 -5.39 0.16 4.26
CA ASP A 22 -4.50 1.33 4.34
C ASP A 22 -3.57 1.42 3.12
N VAL A 23 -3.05 0.28 2.65
CA VAL A 23 -2.24 0.20 1.42
C VAL A 23 -3.06 0.68 0.22
N ASN A 24 -4.30 0.21 0.06
CA ASN A 24 -5.19 0.64 -1.03
C ASN A 24 -5.50 2.14 -0.98
N THR A 25 -5.67 2.70 0.23
CA THR A 25 -5.84 4.16 0.44
C THR A 25 -4.61 4.93 -0.03
N CYS A 26 -3.41 4.44 0.31
CA CYS A 26 -2.16 5.04 -0.14
C CYS A 26 -2.00 4.95 -1.67
N LEU A 27 -2.27 3.80 -2.28
CA LEU A 27 -2.21 3.63 -3.74
C LEU A 27 -3.19 4.54 -4.47
N SER A 28 -4.41 4.68 -3.95
CA SER A 28 -5.41 5.60 -4.50
C SER A 28 -4.92 7.05 -4.46
N SER A 29 -4.22 7.42 -3.38
CA SER A 29 -3.64 8.76 -3.22
C SER A 29 -2.43 8.99 -4.12
N VAL A 30 -1.58 7.97 -4.30
CA VAL A 30 -0.49 7.96 -5.30
C VAL A 30 -1.06 8.20 -6.69
N TYR A 31 -2.08 7.45 -7.09
CA TYR A 31 -2.73 7.62 -8.39
C TYR A 31 -3.32 9.03 -8.57
N ALA A 32 -4.03 9.55 -7.56
CA ALA A 32 -4.61 10.88 -7.60
C ALA A 32 -3.57 12.00 -7.76
N GLN A 33 -2.37 11.85 -7.18
CA GLN A 33 -1.32 12.89 -7.21
C GLN A 33 -0.39 12.78 -8.42
N SER A 34 -0.20 11.57 -8.92
CA SER A 34 0.87 11.26 -9.86
C SER A 34 0.54 11.60 -11.33
N LYS A 35 -0.72 11.97 -11.64
CA LYS A 35 -1.19 12.36 -12.98
C LYS A 35 -0.93 11.30 -14.06
N PHE A 36 -0.62 10.05 -13.69
CA PHE A 36 -0.41 8.99 -14.67
C PHE A 36 -1.73 8.53 -15.30
N PRO A 37 -1.71 8.15 -16.59
CA PRO A 37 -2.91 7.75 -17.33
C PRO A 37 -3.48 6.39 -16.88
N GLU A 38 -2.68 5.53 -16.25
CA GLU A 38 -3.08 4.20 -15.78
C GLU A 38 -2.91 4.08 -14.26
N LYS A 39 -3.74 3.21 -13.65
CA LYS A 39 -3.71 2.95 -12.21
C LYS A 39 -2.34 2.44 -11.78
N ALA A 40 -1.87 2.90 -10.63
CA ALA A 40 -0.66 2.40 -10.01
C ALA A 40 -0.81 0.93 -9.61
N GLU A 41 0.02 0.06 -10.18
CA GLU A 41 0.04 -1.36 -9.82
C GLU A 41 1.07 -1.56 -8.72
N GLN A 42 0.63 -2.10 -7.57
CA GLN A 42 1.55 -2.39 -6.48
C GLN A 42 2.51 -3.51 -6.87
N ILE A 43 3.79 -3.27 -6.66
CA ILE A 43 4.84 -4.28 -6.85
C ILE A 43 5.60 -4.52 -5.56
N GLY A 44 5.71 -5.79 -5.20
CA GLY A 44 6.32 -6.19 -3.94
C GLY A 44 5.41 -6.02 -2.73
N ILE A 45 5.92 -6.50 -1.60
CA ILE A 45 5.25 -6.44 -0.30
C ILE A 45 5.51 -5.04 0.28
N PRO A 46 4.46 -4.29 0.65
CA PRO A 46 4.63 -2.96 1.22
C PRO A 46 5.08 -3.12 2.67
N GLU A 47 5.99 -2.25 3.10
CA GLU A 47 6.40 -2.16 4.49
C GLU A 47 5.43 -1.23 5.23
N VAL A 48 4.75 -1.77 6.23
CA VAL A 48 3.81 -1.02 7.07
C VAL A 48 4.42 -0.85 8.45
N THR A 49 4.73 0.39 8.81
CA THR A 49 5.12 0.78 10.16
C THR A 49 3.95 1.45 10.87
N SER A 50 3.40 0.81 11.89
CA SER A 50 2.30 1.36 12.68
C SER A 50 2.81 2.11 13.92
N THR A 51 2.35 3.34 14.09
CA THR A 51 2.47 4.12 15.33
C THR A 51 1.06 4.28 15.95
N PRO A 52 0.93 4.63 17.24
CA PRO A 52 -0.38 4.76 17.89
C PRO A 52 -1.35 5.74 17.21
N TYR A 53 -0.84 6.71 16.44
CA TYR A 53 -1.65 7.76 15.81
C TYR A 53 -1.58 7.77 14.28
N SER A 54 -0.65 7.03 13.68
CA SER A 54 -0.47 7.02 12.22
C SER A 54 0.16 5.72 11.74
N ARG A 55 -0.16 5.32 10.51
CA ARG A 55 0.49 4.20 9.82
C ARG A 55 1.31 4.74 8.67
N LYS A 56 2.61 4.47 8.67
CA LYS A 56 3.50 4.79 7.56
C LYS A 56 3.61 3.56 6.66
N ILE A 57 3.30 3.74 5.40
CA ILE A 57 3.34 2.70 4.38
C ILE A 57 4.37 3.11 3.35
N SER A 58 5.37 2.26 3.16
CA SER A 58 6.38 2.42 2.13
C SER A 58 6.28 1.23 1.19
N GLY A 59 6.30 1.47 -0.11
CA GLY A 59 6.18 0.38 -1.08
C GLY A 59 6.67 0.79 -2.44
N GLN A 60 6.57 -0.16 -3.37
CA GLN A 60 6.88 0.09 -4.76
C GLN A 60 5.60 -0.04 -5.59
N VAL A 61 5.49 0.77 -6.62
CA VAL A 61 4.43 0.71 -7.63
C VAL A 61 5.04 0.78 -9.01
N LYS A 62 4.37 0.17 -9.99
CA LYS A 62 4.64 0.40 -11.41
C LYS A 62 3.64 1.43 -11.91
N LEU A 63 4.16 2.49 -12.53
CA LEU A 63 3.37 3.51 -13.18
C LEU A 63 3.65 3.42 -14.68
N LYS A 64 2.58 3.41 -15.48
CA LYS A 64 2.69 3.40 -16.94
C LYS A 64 2.50 4.81 -17.47
N GLY A 65 3.53 5.32 -18.14
CA GLY A 65 3.53 6.61 -18.82
C GLY A 65 2.62 6.61 -20.04
N ALA A 66 2.29 7.81 -20.55
CA ALA A 66 1.44 7.96 -21.74
C ALA A 66 2.04 7.35 -23.00
N ASP A 67 3.37 7.24 -23.04
CA ASP A 67 4.16 6.59 -24.09
C ASP A 67 4.21 5.07 -23.96
N GLY A 68 3.58 4.51 -22.92
CA GLY A 68 3.54 3.07 -22.66
C GLY A 68 4.71 2.54 -21.82
N THR A 69 5.71 3.37 -21.50
CA THR A 69 6.83 2.97 -20.64
C THR A 69 6.34 2.71 -19.22
N VAL A 70 6.72 1.56 -18.67
CA VAL A 70 6.43 1.18 -17.29
C VAL A 70 7.66 1.46 -16.45
N VAL A 71 7.53 2.36 -15.48
CA VAL A 71 8.62 2.77 -14.60
C VAL A 71 8.27 2.39 -13.16
N PRO A 72 9.20 1.77 -12.41
CA PRO A 72 9.03 1.54 -10.99
C PRO A 72 9.18 2.86 -10.21
N TYR A 73 8.27 3.09 -9.28
CA TYR A 73 8.32 4.21 -8.35
C TYR A 73 8.27 3.69 -6.92
N LEU A 74 9.02 4.35 -6.06
CA LEU A 74 8.90 4.20 -4.62
C LEU A 74 7.85 5.18 -4.14
N TYR A 75 6.91 4.70 -3.32
CA TYR A 75 5.98 5.58 -2.61
C TYR A 75 6.15 5.45 -1.11
N THR A 76 5.94 6.55 -0.42
CA THR A 76 5.85 6.60 1.03
C THR A 76 4.62 7.41 1.40
N CYS A 77 3.78 6.87 2.27
CA CYS A 77 2.48 7.41 2.60
C CYS A 77 2.23 7.31 4.10
N ALA A 78 1.72 8.38 4.72
CA ALA A 78 1.23 8.32 6.10
C ALA A 78 -0.31 8.33 6.10
N VAL A 79 -0.91 7.32 6.74
CA VAL A 79 -2.35 7.20 6.95
C VAL A 79 -2.70 7.57 8.38
N VAL A 80 -3.58 8.56 8.54
CA VAL A 80 -4.09 9.04 9.84
C VAL A 80 -5.60 8.95 9.78
N ASN A 81 -6.22 8.19 10.68
CA ASN A 81 -7.67 7.94 10.70
C ASN A 81 -8.24 7.46 9.34
N GLY A 82 -7.50 6.61 8.62
CA GLY A 82 -7.92 6.09 7.31
C GLY A 82 -7.76 7.08 6.14
N VAL A 83 -7.13 8.24 6.36
CA VAL A 83 -6.85 9.24 5.32
C VAL A 83 -5.34 9.33 5.09
N ALA A 84 -4.91 9.22 3.84
CA ALA A 84 -3.52 9.46 3.46
C ALA A 84 -3.23 10.96 3.46
N VAL A 85 -2.27 11.41 4.26
CA VAL A 85 -1.97 12.85 4.47
C VAL A 85 -0.61 13.30 3.94
N ASN A 86 0.35 12.40 3.79
CA ASN A 86 1.69 12.71 3.29
C ASN A 86 2.14 11.60 2.33
N THR A 87 1.76 11.71 1.05
CA THR A 87 2.17 10.77 0.01
C THR A 87 3.30 11.38 -0.81
N VAL A 88 4.41 10.68 -0.90
CA VAL A 88 5.57 11.05 -1.72
C VAL A 88 5.82 9.92 -2.71
N VAL A 89 6.04 10.26 -3.97
CA VAL A 89 6.29 9.32 -5.06
C VAL A 89 7.59 9.74 -5.73
N MET A 90 8.57 8.84 -5.77
CA MET A 90 9.90 9.09 -6.33
C MET A 90 10.24 8.01 -7.34
N PRO A 91 10.94 8.34 -8.44
CA PRO A 91 11.46 7.33 -9.35
C PRO A 91 12.42 6.41 -8.57
N GLY A 92 12.26 5.10 -8.77
CA GLY A 92 13.15 4.08 -8.20
C GLY A 92 14.44 3.89 -8.98
#